data_AF-A0A238K0U8-F1
#
_entry.id   AF-A0A238K0U8-F1
#
_cell.length_a   1.000
_cell.length_b   1.000
_cell.length_c   1.000
_cell.angle_alpha   90.00
_cell.angle_beta   90.00
_cell.angle_gamma   90.00
#
_symmetry.space_group_name_H-M   'P 1'
#
loop_
_entity.id
_entity.type
_entity.pdbx_description
1 polymer ?
#
loop_
_entity_poly.entity_id
_entity_poly.type
_entity_poly.pdbx_seq_one_letter_code
_entity_poly.pdbx_strand_id
1 'polypeptide(L)'
;MYEFAVFWDWMAFAVRWLHVITAIAWIGSSFYFIALDLGLNRDIPGPADGEEWQVHGGGFYHIQKYLVAPERMPDHLTWFKWESYATWLSGAALLMIVYWVGGELYLIDAQKADLALWQGILISAASLTVGWLIYDFLCKSGLGERPTLLMLLLFVLLVAMGWGYNQIFTGRAMMLHLGAFTATIMTANVFFIIMPNQRIVVDDLKNGRTPDPKYGKIAKLRSTHNNYLTLPVVFLMLSNHYPLAFATEYNWIIAALVFLMGVTIRHYFNTRHARAGNPTWTWLVTALLFIAIMWLSTAPMYKPLEEAEAQPLTQFEERFVQASGFEEAHDVVLGRCSMCHARDPVWDGILWAPKGVLLETEGDIARNAEQIYLQAGVSHAMPPANVTYMEPEDREAIIRWFRNAGL
;
A
#
# COMPACT_ATOMS: atom_id res chain seq x y z
N MET A 1 -17.86 -25.25 3.89
CA MET A 1 -17.46 -24.32 2.81
C MET A 1 -17.94 -22.89 3.09
N TYR A 2 -19.16 -22.66 3.60
CA TYR A 2 -19.56 -21.32 4.10
C TYR A 2 -18.80 -20.86 5.35
N GLU A 3 -18.54 -21.78 6.27
CA GLU A 3 -17.65 -21.53 7.41
C GLU A 3 -16.26 -21.10 6.94
N PHE A 4 -15.79 -21.59 5.77
CA PHE A 4 -14.51 -21.18 5.20
C PHE A 4 -14.52 -19.71 4.80
N ALA A 5 -15.58 -19.18 4.16
CA ALA A 5 -15.66 -17.75 3.83
C ALA A 5 -15.61 -16.87 5.09
N VAL A 6 -16.31 -17.27 6.16
CA VAL A 6 -16.29 -16.56 7.45
C VAL A 6 -14.92 -16.65 8.13
N PHE A 7 -14.33 -17.85 8.19
CA PHE A 7 -12.98 -18.04 8.73
C PHE A 7 -11.92 -17.30 7.92
N TRP A 8 -12.08 -17.26 6.60
CA TRP A 8 -11.19 -16.56 5.67
C TRP A 8 -11.25 -15.05 5.87
N ASP A 9 -12.45 -14.47 6.01
CA ASP A 9 -12.60 -13.04 6.30
C ASP A 9 -11.98 -12.67 7.66
N TRP A 10 -12.20 -13.48 8.70
CA TRP A 10 -11.54 -13.30 10.00
C TRP A 10 -10.01 -13.45 9.93
N MET A 11 -9.50 -14.39 9.14
CA MET A 11 -8.06 -14.56 8.91
C MET A 11 -7.49 -13.33 8.18
N ALA A 12 -8.15 -12.87 7.11
CA ALA A 12 -7.76 -11.67 6.39
C ALA A 12 -7.76 -10.44 7.31
N PHE A 13 -8.73 -10.34 8.21
CA PHE A 13 -8.80 -9.29 9.22
C PHE A 13 -7.65 -9.38 10.24
N ALA A 14 -7.37 -10.56 10.77
CA ALA A 14 -6.26 -10.76 11.72
C ALA A 14 -4.89 -10.43 11.11
N VAL A 15 -4.64 -10.86 9.86
CA VAL A 15 -3.40 -10.55 9.14
C VAL A 15 -3.31 -9.06 8.83
N ARG A 16 -4.41 -8.42 8.42
CA ARG A 16 -4.47 -6.96 8.22
C ARG A 16 -4.17 -6.20 9.50
N TRP A 17 -4.73 -6.64 10.64
CA TRP A 17 -4.48 -6.01 11.93
C TRP A 17 -3.01 -6.10 12.33
N LEU A 18 -2.41 -7.28 12.20
CA LEU A 18 -0.95 -7.48 12.39
C LEU A 18 -0.13 -6.58 11.45
N HIS A 19 -0.51 -6.51 10.17
CA HIS A 19 0.20 -5.70 9.19
C HIS A 19 0.19 -4.22 9.57
N VAL A 20 -0.97 -3.68 9.96
CA VAL A 20 -1.08 -2.28 10.39
C VAL A 20 -0.22 -2.00 11.63
N ILE A 21 -0.24 -2.88 12.64
CA ILE A 21 0.58 -2.71 13.86
C ILE A 21 2.07 -2.66 13.50
N THR A 22 2.54 -3.63 12.72
CA THR A 22 3.96 -3.70 12.34
C THR A 22 4.37 -2.53 11.45
N ALA A 23 3.50 -2.11 10.51
CA ALA A 23 3.75 -0.95 9.66
C ALA A 23 3.88 0.34 10.46
N ILE A 24 3.03 0.55 11.48
CA ILE A 24 3.15 1.70 12.40
C ILE A 24 4.49 1.66 13.13
N ALA A 25 4.89 0.50 13.66
CA ALA A 25 6.18 0.35 14.35
C ALA A 25 7.37 0.66 13.41
N TRP A 26 7.32 0.18 12.16
CA TRP A 26 8.41 0.37 11.20
C TRP A 26 8.49 1.82 10.70
N ILE A 27 7.36 2.40 10.30
CA ILE A 27 7.32 3.77 9.79
C ILE A 27 7.64 4.78 10.90
N GLY A 28 7.09 4.56 12.10
CA GLY A 28 7.37 5.38 13.28
C GLY A 28 8.86 5.38 13.65
N SER A 29 9.47 4.19 13.75
CA SER A 29 10.92 4.08 14.01
C SER A 29 11.75 4.71 12.90
N SER A 30 11.36 4.52 11.62
CA SER A 30 12.06 5.14 10.49
C SER A 30 12.05 6.67 10.56
N PHE A 31 10.89 7.29 10.83
CA PHE A 31 10.83 8.75 10.98
C PHE A 31 11.61 9.24 12.19
N TYR A 32 11.53 8.53 13.32
CA TYR A 32 12.28 8.87 14.51
C TYR A 32 13.80 8.84 14.27
N PHE A 33 14.33 7.75 13.70
CA PHE A 33 15.78 7.63 13.48
C PHE A 33 16.31 8.62 12.45
N ILE A 34 15.54 8.96 11.41
CA ILE A 34 15.93 10.00 10.46
C ILE A 34 15.94 11.38 11.13
N ALA A 35 14.92 11.70 11.93
CA ALA A 35 14.87 12.96 12.65
C ALA A 35 16.02 13.08 13.66
N LEU A 36 16.32 12.00 14.39
CA LEU A 36 17.46 11.91 15.30
C LEU A 36 18.78 12.12 14.55
N ASP A 37 19.03 11.38 13.46
CA ASP A 37 20.31 11.45 12.71
C ASP A 37 20.58 12.84 12.11
N LEU A 38 19.54 13.48 11.59
CA LEU A 38 19.62 14.83 11.04
C LEU A 38 19.73 15.88 12.15
N GLY A 39 19.10 15.65 13.30
CA GLY A 39 19.04 16.58 14.44
C GLY A 39 20.29 16.65 15.31
N LEU A 40 21.17 15.64 15.24
CA LEU A 40 22.36 15.53 16.09
C LEU A 40 23.16 16.83 16.19
N ASN A 41 23.45 17.27 17.41
CA ASN A 41 24.50 18.22 17.68
C ASN A 41 25.87 17.57 17.45
N ARG A 42 26.62 18.05 16.46
CA ARG A 42 27.95 17.54 16.10
C ARG A 42 29.10 18.36 16.66
N ASP A 43 28.79 19.50 17.30
CA ASP A 43 29.77 20.31 18.02
C ASP A 43 29.85 19.81 19.46
N ILE A 44 30.53 18.68 19.64
CA ILE A 44 30.71 18.01 20.92
C ILE A 44 32.15 17.54 21.13
N PRO A 45 32.64 17.52 22.39
CA PRO A 45 33.92 16.90 22.70
C PRO A 45 33.84 15.37 22.66
N GLY A 46 34.93 14.72 22.26
CA GLY A 46 35.09 13.26 22.35
C GLY A 46 34.91 12.52 21.00
N PRO A 47 34.86 11.18 21.04
CA PRO A 47 34.91 10.34 19.83
C PRO A 47 33.56 10.12 19.15
N ALA A 48 32.46 10.65 19.69
CA ALA A 48 31.13 10.56 19.08
C ALA A 48 31.00 11.51 17.87
N ASP A 49 30.26 11.10 16.84
CA ASP A 49 29.93 11.93 15.67
C ASP A 49 28.91 13.03 16.01
N GLY A 50 28.06 12.77 16.99
CA GLY A 50 27.11 13.75 17.50
C GLY A 50 26.26 13.20 18.64
N GLU A 51 25.54 14.08 19.30
CA GLU A 51 24.62 13.75 20.39
C GLU A 51 23.25 14.39 20.21
N GLU A 52 22.25 13.83 20.90
CA GLU A 52 20.93 14.42 21.05
C GLU A 52 20.41 14.19 22.47
N TRP A 53 19.75 15.21 23.02
CA TRP A 53 19.03 15.14 24.28
C TRP A 53 17.54 15.13 24.01
N GLN A 54 16.83 14.12 24.54
CA GLN A 54 15.39 13.96 24.34
C GLN A 54 14.67 13.78 25.67
N VAL A 55 13.42 14.25 25.74
CA VAL A 55 12.56 14.06 26.91
C VAL A 55 11.36 13.21 26.52
N HIS A 56 11.12 12.13 27.26
CA HIS A 56 9.92 11.31 27.08
C HIS A 56 9.59 10.56 28.38
N GLY A 57 8.30 10.33 28.66
CA GLY A 57 7.87 9.57 29.83
C GLY A 57 8.32 10.14 31.18
N GLY A 58 8.61 11.44 31.27
CA GLY A 58 9.10 12.09 32.49
C GLY A 58 10.61 11.97 32.74
N GLY A 59 11.38 11.37 31.82
CA GLY A 59 12.84 11.25 31.90
C GLY A 59 13.58 11.90 30.72
N PHE A 60 14.90 11.96 30.85
CA PHE A 60 15.82 12.48 29.83
C PHE A 60 16.66 11.34 29.24
N TYR A 61 16.76 11.30 27.92
CA TYR A 61 17.61 10.40 27.15
C TYR A 61 18.78 11.22 26.59
N HIS A 62 20.00 10.75 26.84
CA HIS A 62 21.21 11.25 26.20
C HIS A 62 21.69 10.21 25.20
N ILE A 63 21.56 10.51 23.92
CA ILE A 63 21.89 9.58 22.83
C ILE A 63 23.14 10.10 22.13
N GLN A 64 24.15 9.25 22.03
CA GLN A 64 25.37 9.55 21.29
C GLN A 64 25.52 8.58 20.13
N LYS A 65 25.81 9.12 18.95
CA LYS A 65 26.08 8.33 17.75
C LYS A 65 27.58 8.20 17.53
N TYR A 66 28.03 6.98 17.30
CA TYR A 66 29.44 6.67 17.07
C TYR A 66 29.65 6.18 15.63
N LEU A 67 30.66 6.70 14.95
CA LEU A 67 31.13 6.19 13.64
C LEU A 67 32.34 5.24 13.78
N VAL A 68 32.97 5.24 14.97
CA VAL A 68 34.07 4.37 15.37
C VAL A 68 33.71 3.64 16.67
N ALA A 69 34.54 2.72 17.16
CA ALA A 69 34.23 1.95 18.35
C ALA A 69 34.18 2.90 19.56
N PRO A 70 33.11 2.90 20.37
CA PRO A 70 33.19 3.53 21.68
C PRO A 70 34.19 2.78 22.55
N GLU A 71 34.75 3.44 23.57
CA GLU A 71 35.71 2.83 24.52
C GLU A 71 35.17 1.54 25.16
N ARG A 72 33.84 1.47 25.34
CA ARG A 72 33.15 0.25 25.78
C ARG A 72 31.91 0.02 24.92
N MET A 73 31.95 -1.01 24.09
CA MET A 73 30.76 -1.48 23.38
C MET A 73 29.89 -2.34 24.31
N PRO A 74 28.59 -2.06 24.47
CA PRO A 74 27.71 -2.89 25.27
C PRO A 74 27.49 -4.27 24.62
N ASP A 75 27.36 -5.30 25.46
CA ASP A 75 27.06 -6.67 24.97
C ASP A 75 25.63 -6.78 24.40
N HIS A 76 24.71 -5.97 24.92
CA HIS A 76 23.33 -5.91 24.46
C HIS A 76 23.19 -4.83 23.37
N LEU A 77 22.92 -5.27 22.13
CA LEU A 77 22.62 -4.38 21.00
C LEU A 77 21.21 -4.66 20.50
N THR A 78 20.37 -3.63 20.46
CA THR A 78 19.04 -3.70 19.86
C THR A 78 19.14 -3.43 18.36
N TRP A 79 18.62 -4.35 17.57
CA TRP A 79 18.63 -4.27 16.10
C TRP A 79 17.23 -3.99 15.56
N PHE A 80 17.04 -2.77 15.02
CA PHE A 80 15.79 -2.33 14.41
C PHE A 80 15.64 -2.88 12.98
N LYS A 81 15.26 -4.15 12.90
CA LYS A 81 15.05 -4.89 11.63
C LYS A 81 13.72 -5.62 11.60
N TRP A 82 13.22 -6.03 12.76
CA TRP A 82 12.05 -6.89 12.87
C TRP A 82 10.79 -6.16 12.47
N GLU A 83 10.72 -4.86 12.70
CA GLU A 83 9.63 -4.01 12.28
C GLU A 83 9.47 -4.07 10.76
N SER A 84 10.56 -3.87 10.01
CA SER A 84 10.57 -3.97 8.55
C SER A 84 10.24 -5.37 8.04
N TYR A 85 10.82 -6.40 8.66
CA TYR A 85 10.63 -7.79 8.22
C TYR A 85 9.20 -8.27 8.49
N ALA A 86 8.67 -7.97 9.67
CA ALA A 86 7.30 -8.35 10.04
C ALA A 86 6.27 -7.58 9.19
N THR A 87 6.50 -6.30 8.88
CA THR A 87 5.64 -5.55 7.96
C THR A 87 5.62 -6.18 6.57
N TRP A 88 6.78 -6.56 6.02
CA TRP A 88 6.82 -7.17 4.70
C TRP A 88 6.19 -8.56 4.69
N LEU A 89 6.48 -9.41 5.67
CA LEU A 89 5.91 -10.77 5.75
C LEU A 89 4.39 -10.72 5.90
N SER A 90 3.88 -9.88 6.80
CA SER A 90 2.43 -9.70 6.98
C SER A 90 1.77 -9.04 5.76
N GLY A 91 2.47 -8.12 5.09
CA GLY A 91 1.97 -7.46 3.88
C GLY A 91 1.93 -8.41 2.68
N ALA A 92 2.95 -9.25 2.51
CA ALA A 92 2.98 -10.31 1.52
C ALA A 92 1.86 -11.33 1.79
N ALA A 93 1.67 -11.75 3.04
CA ALA A 93 0.53 -12.58 3.41
C ALA A 93 -0.81 -11.94 3.05
N LEU A 94 -0.98 -10.64 3.33
CA LEU A 94 -2.21 -9.92 2.99
C LEU A 94 -2.41 -9.80 1.47
N LEU A 95 -1.34 -9.58 0.70
CA LEU A 95 -1.37 -9.57 -0.76
C LEU A 95 -1.84 -10.93 -1.29
N MET A 96 -1.29 -12.03 -0.78
CA MET A 96 -1.68 -13.39 -1.17
C MET A 96 -3.15 -13.67 -0.84
N ILE A 97 -3.58 -13.31 0.38
CA ILE A 97 -4.95 -13.55 0.86
C ILE A 97 -5.98 -12.76 0.04
N VAL A 98 -5.73 -11.48 -0.22
CA VAL A 98 -6.72 -10.59 -0.84
C VAL A 98 -6.65 -10.61 -2.36
N TYR A 99 -5.44 -10.58 -2.93
CA TYR A 99 -5.25 -10.39 -4.36
C TYR A 99 -4.85 -11.65 -5.12
N TRP A 100 -4.32 -12.69 -4.47
CA TRP A 100 -4.02 -13.93 -5.20
C TRP A 100 -5.17 -14.91 -5.08
N VAL A 101 -5.69 -15.13 -3.87
CA VAL A 101 -6.88 -16.00 -3.67
C VAL A 101 -8.13 -15.33 -4.21
N GLY A 102 -8.35 -14.05 -3.94
CA GLY A 102 -9.45 -13.26 -4.52
C GLY A 102 -9.13 -12.61 -5.86
N GLY A 103 -8.13 -13.10 -6.59
CA GLY A 103 -7.53 -12.37 -7.71
C GLY A 103 -8.40 -12.21 -8.95
N GLU A 104 -9.37 -13.09 -9.17
CA GLU A 104 -10.38 -12.91 -10.24
C GLU A 104 -11.19 -11.63 -10.05
N LEU A 105 -11.41 -11.22 -8.79
CA LEU A 105 -12.14 -10.01 -8.45
C LEU A 105 -11.23 -8.79 -8.25
N TYR A 106 -10.11 -8.99 -7.54
CA TYR A 106 -9.32 -7.86 -7.04
C TYR A 106 -8.06 -7.58 -7.84
N LEU A 107 -7.49 -8.56 -8.54
CA LEU A 107 -6.16 -8.44 -9.17
C LEU A 107 -6.24 -8.06 -10.64
N ILE A 108 -6.81 -8.93 -11.48
CA ILE A 108 -6.80 -8.78 -12.93
C ILE A 108 -8.02 -7.98 -13.37
N ASP A 109 -7.81 -7.06 -14.30
CA ASP A 109 -8.92 -6.40 -14.99
C ASP A 109 -9.14 -7.10 -16.34
N ALA A 110 -10.17 -7.96 -16.40
CA ALA A 110 -10.49 -8.73 -17.61
C ALA A 110 -10.81 -7.84 -18.82
N GLN A 111 -11.16 -6.56 -18.61
CA GLN A 111 -11.39 -5.61 -19.70
C GLN A 111 -10.09 -5.08 -20.30
N LYS A 112 -8.97 -5.21 -19.59
CA LYS A 112 -7.66 -4.71 -20.03
C LYS A 112 -6.76 -5.82 -20.53
N ALA A 113 -6.83 -6.99 -19.92
CA ALA A 113 -5.99 -8.12 -20.27
C ALA A 113 -6.73 -9.45 -20.10
N ASP A 114 -6.79 -10.25 -21.16
CA ASP A 114 -7.26 -11.64 -21.13
C ASP A 114 -6.14 -12.53 -20.58
N LEU A 115 -6.06 -12.61 -19.24
CA LEU A 115 -5.08 -13.39 -18.52
C LEU A 115 -5.76 -14.31 -17.52
N ALA A 116 -5.29 -15.55 -17.47
CA ALA A 116 -5.64 -16.45 -16.39
C ALA A 116 -5.08 -15.95 -15.06
N LEU A 117 -5.78 -16.25 -13.96
CA LEU A 117 -5.39 -15.83 -12.61
C LEU A 117 -3.92 -16.12 -12.27
N TRP A 118 -3.43 -17.32 -12.61
CA TRP A 118 -2.05 -17.71 -12.33
C TRP A 118 -1.01 -16.83 -13.05
N GLN A 119 -1.35 -16.32 -14.24
CA GLN A 119 -0.48 -15.39 -14.99
C GLN A 119 -0.44 -14.04 -14.26
N GLY A 120 -1.58 -13.53 -13.80
CA GLY A 120 -1.64 -12.32 -12.99
C GLY A 120 -0.86 -12.44 -11.68
N ILE A 121 -0.97 -13.58 -10.98
CA ILE A 121 -0.19 -13.89 -9.77
C ILE A 121 1.31 -13.90 -10.08
N LEU A 122 1.71 -14.54 -11.19
CA LEU A 122 3.11 -14.59 -11.60
C LEU A 122 3.64 -13.19 -11.93
N ILE A 123 2.88 -12.36 -12.63
CA ILE A 123 3.23 -10.96 -12.92
C ILE A 123 3.34 -10.16 -11.62
N SER A 124 2.38 -10.32 -10.70
CA SER A 124 2.39 -9.71 -9.37
C SER A 124 3.67 -10.07 -8.60
N ALA A 125 3.99 -11.36 -8.44
CA ALA A 125 5.18 -11.79 -7.72
C ALA A 125 6.49 -11.39 -8.43
N ALA A 126 6.57 -11.59 -9.75
CA ALA A 126 7.76 -11.31 -10.54
C ALA A 126 8.07 -9.82 -10.55
N SER A 127 7.07 -8.95 -10.67
CA SER A 127 7.28 -7.50 -10.69
C SER A 127 7.91 -6.97 -9.38
N LEU A 128 7.52 -7.52 -8.23
CA LEU A 128 8.13 -7.19 -6.93
C LEU A 128 9.61 -7.59 -6.86
N THR A 129 9.95 -8.76 -7.39
CA THR A 129 11.34 -9.28 -7.34
C THR A 129 12.23 -8.63 -8.39
N VAL A 130 11.78 -8.59 -9.64
CA VAL A 130 12.54 -8.06 -10.78
C VAL A 130 12.83 -6.58 -10.58
N GLY A 131 11.85 -5.78 -10.17
CA GLY A 131 12.14 -4.36 -9.98
C GLY A 131 13.01 -4.06 -8.76
N TRP A 132 13.07 -4.92 -7.73
CA TRP A 132 14.13 -4.82 -6.72
C TRP A 132 15.52 -5.11 -7.30
N LEU A 133 15.66 -6.14 -8.14
CA LEU A 133 16.94 -6.46 -8.80
C LEU A 133 17.41 -5.31 -9.68
N ILE A 134 16.51 -4.70 -10.47
CA ILE A 134 16.80 -3.52 -11.28
C ILE A 134 17.24 -2.35 -10.38
N TYR A 135 16.48 -2.06 -9.33
CA TYR A 135 16.80 -1.01 -8.39
C TYR A 135 18.17 -1.22 -7.70
N ASP A 136 18.47 -2.45 -7.26
CA ASP A 136 19.74 -2.79 -6.62
C ASP A 136 20.91 -2.65 -7.60
N PHE A 137 20.74 -3.11 -8.83
CA PHE A 137 21.73 -2.94 -9.90
C PHE A 137 22.00 -1.46 -10.18
N LEU A 138 20.96 -0.63 -10.32
CA LEU A 138 21.12 0.82 -10.55
C LEU A 138 21.89 1.49 -9.42
N CYS A 139 21.60 1.14 -8.16
CA CYS A 139 22.27 1.71 -7.01
C CYS A 139 23.71 1.22 -6.83
N LYS A 140 24.05 0.00 -7.30
CA LYS A 140 25.42 -0.52 -7.31
C LYS A 140 26.24 -0.03 -8.50
N SER A 141 25.59 0.46 -9.55
CA SER A 141 26.26 1.10 -10.68
C SER A 141 26.85 2.46 -10.32
N GLY A 142 27.60 3.08 -11.24
CA GLY A 142 28.12 4.45 -11.07
C GLY A 142 27.03 5.53 -10.84
N LEU A 143 25.75 5.21 -11.06
CA LEU A 143 24.63 6.10 -10.73
C LEU A 143 24.45 6.29 -9.21
N GLY A 144 24.92 5.36 -8.38
CA GLY A 144 24.89 5.50 -6.92
C GLY A 144 25.66 6.72 -6.40
N GLU A 145 26.64 7.21 -7.18
CA GLU A 145 27.41 8.42 -6.90
C GLU A 145 26.74 9.70 -7.42
N ARG A 146 25.59 9.59 -8.09
CA ARG A 146 24.78 10.73 -8.59
C ARG A 146 23.35 10.65 -8.04
N PRO A 147 23.13 10.96 -6.75
CA PRO A 147 21.85 10.72 -6.06
C PRO A 147 20.64 11.36 -6.74
N THR A 148 20.76 12.60 -7.24
CA THR A 148 19.66 13.30 -7.93
C THR A 148 19.26 12.61 -9.23
N LEU A 149 20.25 12.22 -10.05
CA LEU A 149 19.99 11.51 -11.29
C LEU A 149 19.35 10.14 -11.01
N LEU A 150 19.88 9.41 -10.01
CA LEU A 150 19.31 8.14 -9.59
C LEU A 150 17.86 8.30 -9.13
N MET A 151 17.55 9.31 -8.31
CA MET A 151 16.18 9.58 -7.85
C MET A 151 15.22 9.87 -9.00
N LEU A 152 15.64 10.66 -10.00
CA LEU A 152 14.82 10.93 -11.20
C LEU A 152 14.58 9.67 -12.03
N LEU A 153 15.61 8.83 -12.23
CA LEU A 153 15.47 7.56 -12.93
C LEU A 153 14.55 6.59 -12.19
N LEU A 154 14.63 6.54 -10.87
CA LEU A 154 13.73 5.73 -10.05
C LEU A 154 12.30 6.26 -10.09
N PHE A 155 12.10 7.57 -10.14
CA PHE A 155 10.78 8.15 -10.34
C PHE A 155 10.19 7.73 -11.70
N VAL A 156 10.96 7.85 -12.78
CA VAL A 156 10.53 7.39 -14.12
C VAL A 156 10.20 5.89 -14.11
N LEU A 157 11.02 5.07 -13.43
CA LEU A 157 10.76 3.64 -13.27
C LEU A 157 9.43 3.40 -12.53
N LEU A 158 9.16 4.12 -11.44
CA LEU A 158 7.91 3.99 -10.69
C LEU A 158 6.69 4.41 -11.52
N VAL A 159 6.81 5.45 -12.34
CA VAL A 159 5.75 5.86 -13.27
C VAL A 159 5.51 4.79 -14.34
N ALA A 160 6.57 4.26 -14.94
CA ALA A 160 6.49 3.19 -15.93
C ALA A 160 5.87 1.91 -15.34
N MET A 161 6.24 1.56 -14.10
CA MET A 161 5.65 0.43 -13.37
C MET A 161 4.17 0.67 -13.08
N GLY A 162 3.79 1.87 -12.60
CA GLY A 162 2.39 2.23 -12.37
C GLY A 162 1.56 2.17 -13.64
N TRP A 163 2.08 2.68 -14.76
CA TRP A 163 1.45 2.56 -16.06
C TRP A 163 1.31 1.10 -16.51
N GLY A 164 2.37 0.30 -16.39
CA GLY A 164 2.37 -1.12 -16.76
C GLY A 164 1.38 -1.95 -15.93
N TYR A 165 1.34 -1.73 -14.62
CA TYR A 165 0.31 -2.31 -13.76
C TYR A 165 -1.10 -1.86 -14.16
N ASN A 166 -1.31 -0.60 -14.52
CA ASN A 166 -2.62 -0.13 -14.97
C ASN A 166 -3.09 -0.81 -16.27
N GLN A 167 -2.20 -1.37 -17.09
CA GLN A 167 -2.59 -2.11 -18.30
C GLN A 167 -3.12 -3.52 -18.00
N ILE A 168 -2.91 -4.06 -16.80
CA ILE A 168 -3.18 -5.47 -16.49
C ILE A 168 -4.10 -5.60 -15.28
N PHE A 169 -3.83 -4.81 -14.26
CA PHE A 169 -4.50 -4.88 -12.98
C PHE A 169 -5.68 -3.91 -12.89
N THR A 170 -6.60 -4.23 -11.98
CA THR A 170 -7.65 -3.30 -11.55
C THR A 170 -6.98 -2.03 -11.01
N GLY A 171 -7.66 -0.88 -11.09
CA GLY A 171 -7.09 0.38 -10.58
C GLY A 171 -6.70 0.30 -9.11
N ARG A 172 -7.49 -0.45 -8.33
CA ARG A 172 -7.23 -0.78 -6.92
C ARG A 172 -5.96 -1.62 -6.76
N ALA A 173 -5.82 -2.70 -7.53
CA ALA A 173 -4.62 -3.52 -7.51
C ALA A 173 -3.39 -2.76 -7.97
N MET A 174 -3.50 -1.89 -8.98
CA MET A 174 -2.38 -1.07 -9.44
C MET A 174 -1.79 -0.24 -8.31
N MET A 175 -2.62 0.53 -7.60
CA MET A 175 -2.16 1.37 -6.49
C MET A 175 -1.49 0.55 -5.39
N LEU A 176 -2.13 -0.55 -4.99
CA LEU A 176 -1.60 -1.42 -3.95
C LEU A 176 -0.30 -2.13 -4.38
N HIS A 177 -0.19 -2.59 -5.63
CA HIS A 177 1.02 -3.23 -6.14
C HIS A 177 2.16 -2.25 -6.30
N LEU A 178 1.90 -1.00 -6.68
CA LEU A 178 2.92 0.04 -6.72
C LEU A 178 3.42 0.39 -5.31
N GLY A 179 2.52 0.42 -4.33
CA GLY A 179 2.86 0.52 -2.90
C GLY A 179 3.69 -0.67 -2.43
N ALA A 180 3.26 -1.91 -2.73
CA ALA A 180 3.92 -3.14 -2.34
C ALA A 180 5.30 -3.29 -3.00
N PHE A 181 5.43 -2.86 -4.25
CA PHE A 181 6.68 -2.77 -4.99
C PHE A 181 7.69 -1.89 -4.26
N THR A 182 7.25 -0.68 -3.93
CA THR A 182 8.08 0.31 -3.25
C THR A 182 8.45 -0.16 -1.84
N ALA A 183 7.49 -0.70 -1.08
CA ALA A 183 7.72 -1.27 0.24
C ALA A 183 8.66 -2.48 0.21
N THR A 184 8.59 -3.31 -0.83
CA THR A 184 9.49 -4.45 -1.03
C THR A 184 10.92 -3.96 -1.25
N ILE A 185 11.13 -2.93 -2.08
CA ILE A 185 12.44 -2.29 -2.21
C ILE A 185 12.95 -1.81 -0.85
N MET A 186 12.09 -1.16 -0.07
CA MET A 186 12.46 -0.61 1.23
C MET A 186 12.86 -1.70 2.24
N THR A 187 12.11 -2.80 2.34
CA THR A 187 12.46 -3.93 3.22
C THR A 187 13.70 -4.65 2.71
N ALA A 188 13.82 -4.86 1.40
CA ALA A 188 14.98 -5.53 0.81
C ALA A 188 16.27 -4.71 1.02
N ASN A 189 16.19 -3.37 1.03
CA ASN A 189 17.28 -2.51 1.47
C ASN A 189 17.72 -2.80 2.90
N VAL A 190 16.77 -2.99 3.82
CA VAL A 190 17.07 -3.34 5.22
C VAL A 190 17.72 -4.72 5.27
N PHE A 191 17.11 -5.72 4.63
CA PHE A 191 17.50 -7.12 4.73
C PHE A 191 18.82 -7.46 4.04
N PHE A 192 18.99 -7.06 2.77
CA PHE A 192 20.13 -7.46 1.96
C PHE A 192 21.32 -6.50 2.03
N ILE A 193 21.10 -5.23 2.41
CA ILE A 193 22.15 -4.20 2.33
C ILE A 193 22.47 -3.63 3.71
N ILE A 194 21.51 -3.02 4.40
CA ILE A 194 21.75 -2.28 5.64
C ILE A 194 22.18 -3.23 6.76
N MET A 195 21.41 -4.28 7.04
CA MET A 195 21.69 -5.20 8.15
C MET A 195 23.00 -5.97 8.00
N PRO A 196 23.34 -6.54 6.82
CA PRO A 196 24.64 -7.18 6.62
C PRO A 196 25.81 -6.19 6.81
N ASN A 197 25.71 -4.98 6.24
CA ASN A 197 26.75 -3.96 6.39
C ASN A 197 26.91 -3.51 7.85
N GLN A 198 25.81 -3.32 8.58
CA GLN A 198 25.87 -2.97 10.00
C GLN A 198 26.50 -4.09 10.85
N ARG A 199 26.26 -5.36 10.53
CA ARG A 199 26.92 -6.48 11.21
C ARG A 199 28.43 -6.49 10.97
N ILE A 200 28.88 -6.23 9.75
CA ILE A 200 30.31 -6.10 9.43
C ILE A 200 30.94 -4.98 10.25
N VAL A 201 30.30 -3.80 10.25
CA VAL A 201 30.78 -2.64 11.04
C VAL A 201 30.85 -2.99 12.53
N VAL A 202 29.80 -3.57 13.11
CA VAL A 202 29.80 -3.95 14.53
C VAL A 202 30.88 -5.00 14.84
N ASP A 203 31.09 -5.98 13.96
CA ASP A 203 32.15 -6.98 14.14
C ASP A 203 33.55 -6.36 14.09
N ASP A 204 33.80 -5.44 13.16
CA ASP A 204 35.06 -4.69 13.11
C ASP A 204 35.29 -3.92 14.41
N LEU A 205 34.28 -3.20 14.88
CA LEU A 205 34.34 -2.44 16.13
C LEU A 205 34.60 -3.33 17.36
N LYS A 206 33.93 -4.48 17.45
CA LYS A 206 34.13 -5.45 18.55
C LYS A 206 35.54 -6.02 18.57
N ASN A 207 36.16 -6.18 17.40
CA ASN A 207 37.51 -6.71 17.26
C ASN A 207 38.59 -5.61 17.24
N GLY A 208 38.25 -4.36 17.57
CA GLY A 208 39.19 -3.24 17.57
C GLY A 208 39.71 -2.84 16.18
N ARG A 209 39.04 -3.26 15.11
CA ARG A 209 39.35 -2.88 13.73
C ARG A 209 38.62 -1.59 13.37
N THR A 210 39.25 -0.77 12.51
CA THR A 210 38.59 0.42 11.95
C THR A 210 37.61 -0.01 10.85
N PRO A 211 36.29 0.28 10.97
CA PRO A 211 35.33 -0.10 9.95
C PRO A 211 35.55 0.67 8.66
N ASP A 212 35.33 0.00 7.53
CA ASP A 212 35.39 0.65 6.22
C ASP A 212 34.22 1.65 6.05
N PRO A 213 34.49 2.96 5.82
CA PRO A 213 33.46 3.99 5.65
C PRO A 213 32.45 3.68 4.52
N LYS A 214 32.82 2.85 3.53
CA LYS A 214 31.94 2.50 2.42
C LYS A 214 30.63 1.86 2.89
N TYR A 215 30.67 1.04 3.94
CA TYR A 215 29.49 0.31 4.42
C TYR A 215 28.43 1.27 4.98
N GLY A 216 28.88 2.30 5.72
CA GLY A 216 28.03 3.38 6.20
C GLY A 216 27.46 4.22 5.06
N LYS A 217 28.27 4.58 4.06
CA LYS A 217 27.80 5.33 2.88
C LYS A 217 26.71 4.59 2.10
N ILE A 218 26.92 3.30 1.84
CA ILE A 218 25.95 2.45 1.13
C ILE A 218 24.64 2.36 1.93
N ALA A 219 24.72 2.10 3.24
CA ALA A 219 23.54 2.00 4.09
C ALA A 219 22.78 3.34 4.17
N LYS A 220 23.48 4.47 4.25
CA LYS A 220 22.89 5.81 4.28
C LYS A 220 22.14 6.14 2.98
N LEU A 221 22.69 5.77 1.82
CA LEU A 221 22.01 5.96 0.53
C LEU A 221 20.66 5.23 0.50
N ARG A 222 20.65 3.94 0.88
CA ARG A 222 19.40 3.14 0.91
C ARG A 222 18.39 3.65 1.93
N SER A 223 18.86 4.02 3.12
CA SER A 223 18.03 4.62 4.16
C SER A 223 17.40 5.94 3.69
N THR A 224 18.14 6.76 2.94
CA THR A 224 17.63 8.01 2.36
C THR A 224 16.52 7.74 1.35
N HIS A 225 16.68 6.74 0.47
CA HIS A 225 15.61 6.34 -0.44
C HIS A 225 14.37 5.90 0.33
N ASN A 226 14.52 5.03 1.33
CA ASN A 226 13.40 4.57 2.16
C ASN A 226 12.66 5.77 2.79
N ASN A 227 13.39 6.73 3.36
CA ASN A 227 12.81 7.92 3.98
C ASN A 227 11.90 8.73 3.04
N TYR A 228 12.32 8.96 1.79
CA TYR A 228 11.52 9.70 0.81
C TYR A 228 10.34 8.89 0.26
N LEU A 229 10.46 7.56 0.21
CA LEU A 229 9.42 6.66 -0.31
C LEU A 229 8.33 6.31 0.72
N THR A 230 8.56 6.55 2.01
CA THR A 230 7.61 6.19 3.07
C THR A 230 6.23 6.83 2.91
N LEU A 231 6.15 8.16 2.72
CA LEU A 231 4.84 8.85 2.63
C LEU A 231 4.02 8.42 1.40
N PRO A 232 4.61 8.31 0.19
CA PRO A 232 3.92 7.76 -0.96
C PRO A 232 3.39 6.34 -0.72
N VAL A 233 4.19 5.46 -0.12
CA VAL A 233 3.75 4.09 0.21
C VAL A 233 2.54 4.11 1.12
N VAL A 234 2.53 4.94 2.18
CA VAL A 234 1.38 5.06 3.08
C VAL A 234 0.12 5.45 2.31
N PHE A 235 0.21 6.47 1.44
CA PHE A 235 -0.92 6.88 0.62
C PHE A 235 -1.41 5.74 -0.29
N LEU A 236 -0.50 5.10 -1.02
CA LEU A 236 -0.85 4.02 -1.94
C LEU A 236 -1.54 2.86 -1.22
N MET A 237 -1.09 2.49 -0.02
CA MET A 237 -1.73 1.45 0.79
C MET A 237 -3.11 1.85 1.32
N LEU A 238 -3.33 3.13 1.63
CA LEU A 238 -4.61 3.66 2.09
C LEU A 238 -5.60 3.98 0.95
N SER A 239 -5.10 4.11 -0.28
CA SER A 239 -5.90 4.53 -1.45
C SER A 239 -7.13 3.66 -1.70
N ASN A 240 -7.09 2.38 -1.32
CA ASN A 240 -8.20 1.43 -1.41
C ASN A 240 -9.50 1.89 -0.71
N HIS A 241 -9.42 2.86 0.20
CA HIS A 241 -10.57 3.42 0.91
C HIS A 241 -11.19 4.64 0.19
N TYR A 242 -10.56 5.14 -0.86
CA TYR A 242 -10.93 6.36 -1.56
C TYR A 242 -11.03 6.08 -3.06
N PRO A 243 -12.23 5.74 -3.58
CA PRO A 243 -12.43 5.41 -5.01
C PRO A 243 -11.88 6.47 -5.96
N LEU A 244 -12.04 7.76 -5.63
CA LEU A 244 -11.50 8.89 -6.39
C LEU A 244 -9.97 8.81 -6.65
N ALA A 245 -9.23 8.08 -5.82
CA ALA A 245 -7.80 7.90 -6.00
C ALA A 245 -7.45 6.78 -7.01
N PHE A 246 -8.27 5.73 -7.13
CA PHE A 246 -7.90 4.52 -7.89
C PHE A 246 -8.86 4.15 -9.03
N ALA A 247 -10.13 4.54 -8.94
CA ALA A 247 -11.20 4.20 -9.89
C ALA A 247 -11.26 5.21 -11.06
N THR A 248 -10.10 5.57 -11.60
CA THR A 248 -9.97 6.48 -12.75
C THR A 248 -8.87 5.98 -13.67
N GLU A 249 -8.96 6.26 -14.97
CA GLU A 249 -7.92 5.96 -15.95
C GLU A 249 -6.58 6.65 -15.64
N TYR A 250 -6.62 7.76 -14.89
CA TYR A 250 -5.44 8.56 -14.50
C TYR A 250 -4.80 8.09 -13.19
N ASN A 251 -5.21 6.94 -12.65
CA ASN A 251 -4.71 6.42 -11.37
C ASN A 251 -3.17 6.37 -11.28
N TRP A 252 -2.47 6.01 -12.36
CA TRP A 252 -1.00 5.93 -12.39
C TRP A 252 -0.34 7.31 -12.40
N ILE A 253 -1.01 8.33 -12.95
CA ILE A 253 -0.59 9.73 -12.87
C ILE A 253 -0.81 10.24 -11.44
N ILE A 254 -1.96 9.93 -10.83
CA ILE A 254 -2.24 10.26 -9.42
C ILE A 254 -1.14 9.67 -8.53
N ALA A 255 -0.76 8.41 -8.73
CA ALA A 255 0.34 7.79 -8.01
C ALA A 255 1.66 8.56 -8.19
N ALA A 256 1.99 8.98 -9.41
CA ALA A 256 3.18 9.79 -9.69
C ALA A 256 3.17 11.12 -8.93
N LEU A 257 2.03 11.83 -8.92
CA LEU A 257 1.89 13.09 -8.17
C LEU A 257 2.01 12.87 -6.66
N VAL A 258 1.49 11.75 -6.14
CA VAL A 258 1.64 11.35 -4.73
C VAL A 258 3.11 11.10 -4.38
N PHE A 259 3.90 10.49 -5.27
CA PHE A 259 5.35 10.37 -5.07
C PHE A 259 6.01 11.74 -4.93
N LEU A 260 5.67 12.68 -5.81
CA LEU A 260 6.19 14.04 -5.75
C LEU A 260 5.78 14.77 -4.46
N MET A 261 4.52 14.62 -4.02
CA MET A 261 4.05 15.14 -2.74
C MET A 261 4.82 14.56 -1.56
N GLY A 262 5.05 13.25 -1.56
CA GLY A 262 5.86 12.60 -0.53
C GLY A 262 7.27 13.17 -0.47
N VAL A 263 7.88 13.41 -1.64
CA VAL A 263 9.20 14.03 -1.73
C VAL A 263 9.21 15.45 -1.18
N THR A 264 8.27 16.31 -1.57
CA THR A 264 8.22 17.71 -1.12
C THR A 264 7.94 17.81 0.38
N ILE A 265 7.04 16.98 0.91
CA ILE A 265 6.74 16.93 2.34
C ILE A 265 7.96 16.43 3.12
N ARG A 266 8.58 15.31 2.72
CA ARG A 266 9.79 14.80 3.40
C ARG A 266 10.95 15.76 3.30
N HIS A 267 11.11 16.45 2.16
CA HIS A 267 12.15 17.45 1.99
C HIS A 267 12.01 18.57 3.03
N TYR A 268 10.79 19.06 3.27
CA TYR A 268 10.53 20.05 4.33
C TYR A 268 10.97 19.55 5.71
N PHE A 269 10.49 18.38 6.13
CA PHE A 269 10.80 17.84 7.45
C PHE A 269 12.29 17.53 7.60
N ASN A 270 12.93 16.92 6.59
CA ASN A 270 14.36 16.62 6.62
C ASN A 270 15.20 17.90 6.77
N THR A 271 14.89 18.96 6.01
CA THR A 271 15.62 20.24 6.09
C THR A 271 15.42 20.91 7.46
N ARG A 272 14.21 20.84 8.01
CA ARG A 272 13.91 21.36 9.36
C ARG A 272 14.64 20.58 10.45
N HIS A 273 14.65 19.24 10.38
CA HIS A 273 15.37 18.39 11.32
C HIS A 273 16.88 18.64 11.26
N ALA A 274 17.42 18.83 10.05
CA ALA A 274 18.83 19.18 9.83
C ALA A 274 19.20 20.62 10.23
N ARG A 275 18.23 21.42 10.71
CA ARG A 275 18.40 22.85 11.03
C ARG A 275 18.97 23.68 9.86
N ALA A 276 18.72 23.24 8.63
CA ALA A 276 19.25 23.82 7.41
C ALA A 276 18.34 24.91 6.79
N GLY A 277 17.42 25.45 7.59
CA GLY A 277 16.47 26.50 7.18
C GLY A 277 15.01 26.03 7.14
N ASN A 278 14.15 26.84 6.51
CA ASN A 278 12.71 26.64 6.46
C ASN A 278 12.19 26.70 5.00
N PRO A 279 12.20 25.58 4.24
CA PRO A 279 11.86 25.58 2.83
C PRO A 279 10.34 25.62 2.62
N THR A 280 9.70 26.75 2.90
CA THR A 280 8.23 26.89 2.87
C THR A 280 7.61 26.71 1.49
N TRP A 281 8.39 26.86 0.41
CA TRP A 281 7.95 26.63 -0.96
C TRP A 281 7.40 25.21 -1.19
N THR A 282 7.87 24.22 -0.43
CA THR A 282 7.41 22.83 -0.55
C THR A 282 5.93 22.69 -0.25
N TRP A 283 5.37 23.52 0.65
CA TRP A 283 3.94 23.52 0.97
C TRP A 283 3.11 23.98 -0.22
N LEU A 284 3.55 25.04 -0.91
CA LEU A 284 2.88 25.53 -2.11
C LEU A 284 2.90 24.46 -3.21
N VAL A 285 4.06 23.85 -3.47
CA VAL A 285 4.16 22.77 -4.48
C VAL A 285 3.28 21.58 -4.10
N THR A 286 3.29 21.17 -2.83
CA THR A 286 2.43 20.07 -2.35
C THR A 286 0.95 20.39 -2.53
N ALA A 287 0.53 21.62 -2.22
CA ALA A 287 -0.86 22.05 -2.41
C ALA A 287 -1.27 22.05 -3.89
N LEU A 288 -0.41 22.53 -4.79
CA LEU A 288 -0.66 22.50 -6.23
C LEU A 288 -0.76 21.07 -6.78
N LEU A 289 0.13 20.17 -6.32
CA LEU A 289 0.07 18.75 -6.68
C LEU A 289 -1.24 18.12 -6.19
N PHE A 290 -1.67 18.45 -4.96
CA PHE A 290 -2.93 17.95 -4.42
C PHE A 290 -4.15 18.46 -5.20
N ILE A 291 -4.17 19.74 -5.58
CA ILE A 291 -5.22 20.31 -6.45
C ILE A 291 -5.25 19.60 -7.80
N ALA A 292 -4.08 19.32 -8.40
CA ALA A 292 -4.00 18.56 -9.64
C ALA A 292 -4.56 17.14 -9.50
N ILE A 293 -4.28 16.45 -8.40
CA ILE A 293 -4.89 15.13 -8.09
C ILE A 293 -6.41 15.26 -7.99
N MET A 294 -6.91 16.23 -7.22
CA MET A 294 -8.37 16.45 -7.08
C MET A 294 -9.03 16.69 -8.43
N TRP A 295 -8.39 17.47 -9.31
CA TRP A 295 -8.90 17.72 -10.66
C TRP A 295 -8.92 16.45 -11.52
N LEU A 296 -7.84 15.65 -11.51
CA LEU A 296 -7.81 14.36 -12.22
C LEU A 296 -8.87 13.38 -11.72
N SER A 297 -9.20 13.44 -10.42
CA SER A 297 -10.26 12.64 -9.81
C SER A 297 -11.69 13.05 -10.21
N THR A 298 -11.87 14.13 -10.99
CA THR A 298 -13.20 14.51 -11.52
C THR A 298 -13.56 13.82 -12.83
N ALA A 299 -12.62 13.10 -13.44
CA ALA A 299 -12.89 12.31 -14.64
C ALA A 299 -13.93 11.21 -14.35
N PRO A 300 -14.79 10.86 -15.33
CA PRO A 300 -15.76 9.77 -15.18
C PRO A 300 -15.08 8.49 -14.69
N MET A 301 -15.55 7.95 -13.57
CA MET A 301 -14.92 6.80 -12.90
C MET A 301 -15.35 5.45 -13.49
N TYR A 302 -16.54 5.41 -14.09
CA TYR A 302 -17.15 4.18 -14.57
C TYR A 302 -17.65 4.36 -16.00
N LYS A 303 -17.71 3.23 -16.72
CA LYS A 303 -18.38 3.18 -18.02
C LYS A 303 -19.88 3.41 -17.85
N PRO A 304 -20.55 4.02 -18.85
CA PRO A 304 -22.01 4.12 -18.87
C PRO A 304 -22.70 2.77 -18.63
N LEU A 305 -23.89 2.80 -18.05
CA LEU A 305 -24.64 1.58 -17.70
C LEU A 305 -24.87 0.68 -18.93
N GLU A 306 -25.28 1.25 -20.05
CA GLU A 306 -25.53 0.54 -21.31
C GLU A 306 -24.27 -0.22 -21.80
N GLU A 307 -23.10 0.41 -21.70
CA GLU A 307 -21.83 -0.23 -22.06
C GLU A 307 -21.41 -1.33 -21.09
N ALA A 308 -21.89 -1.29 -19.84
CA ALA A 308 -21.59 -2.30 -18.84
C ALA A 308 -22.53 -3.50 -18.94
N GLU A 309 -23.82 -3.28 -19.21
CA GLU A 309 -24.81 -4.33 -19.47
C GLU A 309 -24.49 -5.13 -20.74
N ALA A 310 -23.98 -4.45 -21.78
CA ALA A 310 -23.60 -5.09 -23.03
C ALA A 310 -22.32 -5.95 -22.93
N GLN A 311 -21.62 -5.94 -21.79
CA GLN A 311 -20.37 -6.70 -21.67
C GLN A 311 -20.64 -8.19 -21.46
N PRO A 312 -19.85 -9.06 -22.12
CA PRO A 312 -19.92 -10.49 -21.85
C PRO A 312 -19.49 -10.75 -20.41
N LEU A 313 -20.25 -11.63 -19.74
CA LEU A 313 -19.93 -12.09 -18.41
C LEU A 313 -18.64 -12.92 -18.43
N THR A 314 -17.82 -12.77 -17.41
CA THR A 314 -16.69 -13.68 -17.17
C THR A 314 -17.21 -15.05 -16.71
N GLN A 315 -16.38 -16.09 -16.82
CA GLN A 315 -16.74 -17.44 -16.33
C GLN A 315 -17.16 -17.45 -14.85
N PHE A 316 -16.52 -16.60 -14.03
CA PHE A 316 -16.89 -16.43 -12.63
C PHE A 316 -18.28 -15.82 -12.49
N GLU A 317 -18.57 -14.74 -13.21
CA GLU A 317 -19.87 -14.07 -13.16
C GLU A 317 -20.98 -14.98 -13.70
N GLU A 318 -20.75 -15.65 -14.84
CA GLU A 318 -21.70 -16.59 -15.44
C GLU A 318 -22.14 -17.67 -14.45
N ARG A 319 -21.21 -18.20 -13.65
CA ARG A 319 -21.51 -19.21 -12.64
C ARG A 319 -22.52 -18.71 -11.59
N PHE A 320 -22.41 -17.45 -11.18
CA PHE A 320 -23.32 -16.85 -10.20
C PHE A 320 -24.64 -16.42 -10.83
N VAL A 321 -24.63 -15.92 -12.05
CA VAL A 321 -25.84 -15.56 -12.80
C VAL A 321 -26.68 -16.81 -13.11
N GLN A 322 -26.04 -17.93 -13.46
CA GLN A 322 -26.73 -19.20 -13.75
C GLN A 322 -27.15 -19.98 -12.49
N ALA A 323 -26.75 -19.54 -11.31
CA ALA A 323 -27.10 -20.22 -10.07
C ALA A 323 -28.60 -20.11 -9.76
N SER A 324 -29.19 -21.20 -9.26
CA SER A 324 -30.60 -21.20 -8.87
C SER A 324 -30.87 -20.14 -7.78
N GLY A 325 -31.90 -19.32 -7.99
CA GLY A 325 -32.28 -18.22 -7.09
C GLY A 325 -31.60 -16.88 -7.41
N PHE A 326 -30.83 -16.78 -8.50
CA PHE A 326 -30.21 -15.52 -8.90
C PHE A 326 -31.23 -14.40 -9.14
N GLU A 327 -32.32 -14.66 -9.87
CA GLU A 327 -33.36 -13.67 -10.18
C GLU A 327 -33.94 -13.02 -8.90
N GLU A 328 -34.30 -13.85 -7.90
CA GLU A 328 -34.80 -13.38 -6.61
C GLU A 328 -33.74 -12.55 -5.85
N ALA A 329 -32.50 -13.03 -5.80
CA ALA A 329 -31.41 -12.30 -5.14
C ALA A 329 -31.06 -10.99 -5.87
N HIS A 330 -31.12 -10.99 -7.20
CA HIS A 330 -30.89 -9.84 -8.06
C HIS A 330 -31.91 -8.75 -7.76
N ASP A 331 -33.20 -9.08 -7.70
CA ASP A 331 -34.26 -8.13 -7.41
C ASP A 331 -34.14 -7.54 -5.99
N VAL A 332 -33.76 -8.37 -5.01
CA VAL A 332 -33.45 -7.90 -3.66
C VAL A 332 -32.28 -6.92 -3.69
N VAL A 333 -31.19 -7.25 -4.37
CA VAL A 333 -29.99 -6.40 -4.42
C VAL A 333 -30.27 -5.08 -5.14
N LEU A 334 -30.99 -5.12 -6.27
CA LEU A 334 -31.41 -3.91 -6.96
C LEU A 334 -32.34 -3.06 -6.09
N GLY A 335 -33.34 -3.65 -5.45
CA GLY A 335 -34.32 -2.93 -4.63
C GLY A 335 -33.73 -2.36 -3.34
N ARG A 336 -32.76 -3.05 -2.72
CA ARG A 336 -32.25 -2.71 -1.38
C ARG A 336 -30.89 -2.01 -1.37
N CYS A 337 -30.07 -2.20 -2.39
CA CYS A 337 -28.65 -1.79 -2.38
C CYS A 337 -28.27 -0.79 -3.50
N SER A 338 -28.88 -0.89 -4.68
CA SER A 338 -28.47 -0.09 -5.86
C SER A 338 -28.53 1.42 -5.63
N MET A 339 -29.47 1.91 -4.79
CA MET A 339 -29.61 3.35 -4.52
C MET A 339 -28.32 4.02 -4.00
N CYS A 340 -27.49 3.25 -3.27
CA CYS A 340 -26.19 3.70 -2.77
C CYS A 340 -25.04 3.18 -3.63
N HIS A 341 -25.24 2.07 -4.33
CA HIS A 341 -24.23 1.32 -5.07
C HIS A 341 -24.46 1.37 -6.59
N ALA A 342 -24.83 2.55 -7.10
CA ALA A 342 -25.00 2.83 -8.52
C ALA A 342 -23.86 3.69 -9.08
N ARG A 343 -23.70 3.70 -10.40
CA ARG A 343 -22.79 4.61 -11.12
C ARG A 343 -23.14 6.07 -10.80
N ASP A 344 -24.44 6.36 -10.75
CA ASP A 344 -25.02 7.61 -10.25
C ASP A 344 -25.91 7.30 -9.03
N PRO A 345 -25.35 7.32 -7.79
CA PRO A 345 -26.13 7.07 -6.59
C PRO A 345 -27.25 8.11 -6.40
N VAL A 346 -28.39 7.64 -5.92
CA VAL A 346 -29.61 8.47 -5.73
C VAL A 346 -29.93 8.74 -4.26
N TRP A 347 -29.14 8.19 -3.34
CA TRP A 347 -29.28 8.46 -1.91
C TRP A 347 -28.62 9.79 -1.54
N ASP A 348 -29.37 10.68 -0.88
CA ASP A 348 -28.89 12.00 -0.47
C ASP A 348 -27.58 11.92 0.36
N GLY A 349 -26.56 12.63 -0.11
CA GLY A 349 -25.24 12.68 0.52
C GLY A 349 -24.27 11.58 0.08
N ILE A 350 -24.70 10.60 -0.72
CA ILE A 350 -23.81 9.64 -1.39
C ILE A 350 -23.56 10.14 -2.81
N LEU A 351 -22.35 10.63 -3.06
CA LEU A 351 -21.95 11.19 -4.36
C LEU A 351 -21.29 10.17 -5.28
N TRP A 352 -20.85 9.04 -4.74
CA TRP A 352 -20.25 7.93 -5.48
C TRP A 352 -20.50 6.63 -4.73
N ALA A 353 -20.57 5.51 -5.46
CA ALA A 353 -20.72 4.20 -4.87
C ALA A 353 -19.65 3.94 -3.78
N PRO A 354 -20.03 3.65 -2.52
CA PRO A 354 -19.07 3.39 -1.46
C PRO A 354 -18.11 2.25 -1.83
N LYS A 355 -16.81 2.48 -1.61
CA LYS A 355 -15.71 1.57 -1.99
C LYS A 355 -15.66 1.21 -3.49
N GLY A 356 -16.42 1.90 -4.33
CA GLY A 356 -16.54 1.62 -5.76
C GLY A 356 -17.28 0.32 -6.07
N VAL A 357 -18.11 -0.17 -5.15
CA VAL A 357 -18.95 -1.36 -5.37
C VAL A 357 -20.20 -0.93 -6.12
N LEU A 358 -20.33 -1.37 -7.38
CA LEU A 358 -21.51 -1.18 -8.21
C LEU A 358 -22.42 -2.41 -8.14
N LEU A 359 -23.74 -2.22 -8.17
CA LEU A 359 -24.76 -3.25 -8.02
C LEU A 359 -25.98 -2.96 -8.91
N GLU A 360 -25.76 -2.63 -10.18
CA GLU A 360 -26.82 -2.25 -11.15
C GLU A 360 -27.06 -3.30 -12.23
N THR A 361 -26.05 -4.07 -12.61
CA THR A 361 -26.13 -5.07 -13.68
C THR A 361 -25.96 -6.48 -13.13
N GLU A 362 -26.36 -7.49 -13.89
CA GLU A 362 -26.13 -8.89 -13.52
C GLU A 362 -24.64 -9.17 -13.24
N GLY A 363 -23.76 -8.66 -14.11
CA GLY A 363 -22.32 -8.77 -13.95
C GLY A 363 -21.81 -8.05 -12.69
N ASP A 364 -22.34 -6.86 -12.39
CA ASP A 364 -21.96 -6.12 -11.17
C ASP A 364 -22.36 -6.87 -9.89
N ILE A 365 -23.56 -7.48 -9.86
CA ILE A 365 -24.05 -8.26 -8.73
C ILE A 365 -23.27 -9.57 -8.59
N ALA A 366 -23.08 -10.32 -9.67
CA ALA A 366 -22.34 -11.57 -9.69
C ALA A 366 -20.88 -11.38 -9.26
N ARG A 367 -20.22 -10.33 -9.75
CA ARG A 367 -18.85 -9.95 -9.36
C ARG A 367 -18.72 -9.69 -7.86
N ASN A 368 -19.76 -9.15 -7.23
CA ASN A 368 -19.78 -8.82 -5.81
C ASN A 368 -20.48 -9.87 -4.93
N ALA A 369 -20.82 -11.05 -5.46
CA ALA A 369 -21.64 -12.05 -4.77
C ALA A 369 -21.14 -12.42 -3.36
N GLU A 370 -19.83 -12.61 -3.18
CA GLU A 370 -19.24 -12.92 -1.86
C GLU A 370 -19.40 -11.76 -0.88
N GLN A 371 -19.20 -10.51 -1.33
CA GLN A 371 -19.39 -9.33 -0.48
C GLN A 371 -20.86 -9.12 -0.14
N ILE A 372 -21.77 -9.34 -1.08
CA ILE A 372 -23.22 -9.27 -0.84
C ILE A 372 -23.62 -10.32 0.20
N TYR A 373 -23.13 -11.56 0.05
CA TYR A 373 -23.36 -12.64 1.00
C TYR A 373 -22.87 -12.28 2.41
N LEU A 374 -21.63 -11.79 2.54
CA LEU A 374 -21.04 -11.42 3.84
C LEU A 374 -21.74 -10.22 4.48
N GLN A 375 -22.00 -9.15 3.72
CA GLN A 375 -22.48 -7.88 4.25
C GLN A 375 -24.00 -7.83 4.47
N ALA A 376 -24.77 -8.50 3.60
CA ALA A 376 -26.23 -8.43 3.59
C ALA A 376 -26.91 -9.79 3.87
N GLY A 377 -26.28 -10.90 3.49
CA GLY A 377 -26.80 -12.24 3.78
C GLY A 377 -26.57 -12.65 5.24
N VAL A 378 -25.32 -13.00 5.58
CA VAL A 378 -24.99 -13.56 6.92
C VAL A 378 -24.82 -12.51 8.01
N SER A 379 -24.52 -11.26 7.65
CA SER A 379 -24.48 -10.15 8.60
C SER A 379 -25.58 -9.14 8.30
N HIS A 380 -25.77 -8.21 9.24
CA HIS A 380 -26.72 -7.11 9.13
C HIS A 380 -25.99 -5.77 8.90
N ALA A 381 -24.77 -5.82 8.34
CA ALA A 381 -23.97 -4.62 8.10
C ALA A 381 -24.55 -3.78 6.96
N MET A 382 -25.15 -4.44 5.97
CA MET A 382 -25.87 -3.82 4.87
C MET A 382 -27.34 -4.27 4.84
N PRO A 383 -28.24 -3.36 4.42
CA PRO A 383 -28.07 -1.91 4.35
C PRO A 383 -27.75 -1.31 5.74
N PRO A 384 -26.95 -0.22 5.86
CA PRO A 384 -26.59 0.35 7.14
C PRO A 384 -27.85 0.76 7.91
N ALA A 385 -27.95 0.38 9.19
CA ALA A 385 -29.14 0.62 10.02
C ALA A 385 -30.47 0.13 9.40
N ASN A 386 -30.39 -0.81 8.45
CA ASN A 386 -31.53 -1.32 7.68
C ASN A 386 -32.39 -0.22 7.01
N VAL A 387 -31.76 0.86 6.51
CA VAL A 387 -32.46 2.04 5.98
C VAL A 387 -33.41 1.76 4.80
N THR A 388 -33.21 0.66 4.06
CA THR A 388 -34.10 0.24 2.97
C THR A 388 -35.07 -0.87 3.37
N TYR A 389 -35.19 -1.17 4.67
CA TYR A 389 -36.11 -2.18 5.23
C TYR A 389 -35.93 -3.57 4.61
N MET A 390 -34.69 -4.07 4.62
CA MET A 390 -34.39 -5.42 4.18
C MET A 390 -34.97 -6.44 5.17
N GLU A 391 -35.88 -7.28 4.68
CA GLU A 391 -36.59 -8.29 5.47
C GLU A 391 -35.74 -9.56 5.66
N PRO A 392 -36.03 -10.41 6.65
CA PRO A 392 -35.34 -11.69 6.82
C PRO A 392 -35.36 -12.57 5.55
N GLU A 393 -36.49 -12.58 4.83
CA GLU A 393 -36.69 -13.33 3.60
C GLU A 393 -35.77 -12.86 2.48
N ASP A 394 -35.57 -11.54 2.35
CA ASP A 394 -34.61 -10.92 1.41
C ASP A 394 -33.18 -11.44 1.66
N ARG A 395 -32.80 -11.57 2.94
CA ARG A 395 -31.48 -12.07 3.35
C ARG A 395 -31.35 -13.57 3.07
N GLU A 396 -32.40 -14.34 3.32
CA GLU A 396 -32.45 -15.76 3.02
C GLU A 396 -32.33 -16.04 1.51
N ALA A 397 -32.95 -15.20 0.65
CA ALA A 397 -32.80 -15.29 -0.80
C ALA A 397 -31.32 -15.15 -1.23
N ILE A 398 -30.62 -14.12 -0.74
CA ILE A 398 -29.19 -13.92 -0.99
C ILE A 398 -28.36 -15.10 -0.50
N ILE A 399 -28.63 -15.58 0.72
CA ILE A 399 -27.93 -16.75 1.27
C ILE A 399 -28.14 -17.95 0.35
N ARG A 400 -29.39 -18.25 -0.02
CA ARG A 400 -29.73 -19.41 -0.84
C ARG A 400 -29.06 -19.35 -2.21
N TRP A 401 -29.15 -18.20 -2.89
CA TRP A 401 -28.49 -17.97 -4.17
C TRP A 401 -26.98 -18.21 -4.10
N PHE A 402 -26.29 -17.56 -3.15
CA PHE A 402 -24.85 -17.71 -3.00
C PHE A 402 -24.45 -19.17 -2.73
N ARG A 403 -25.25 -19.89 -1.92
CA ARG A 403 -25.05 -21.32 -1.64
C ARG A 403 -25.23 -22.19 -2.88
N ASN A 404 -26.21 -21.88 -3.71
CA ASN A 404 -26.52 -22.64 -4.92
C ASN A 404 -25.44 -22.50 -6.01
N ALA A 405 -24.65 -21.42 -6.01
CA ALA A 405 -23.50 -21.26 -6.91
C ALA A 405 -22.36 -22.27 -6.63
N GLY A 406 -22.39 -22.95 -5.47
CA GLY A 406 -21.62 -24.17 -5.21
C GLY A 406 -20.12 -24.01 -4.95
N LEU A 407 -19.71 -22.93 -4.26
CA LEU A 407 -18.31 -22.74 -3.85
C LEU A 407 -17.89 -23.63 -2.67
#